data_AF-A0A8T4SE90-F1
#
_entry.id   AF-A0A8T4SE90-F1
#
_cell.length_a   1.000
_cell.length_b   1.000
_cell.length_c   1.000
_cell.angle_alpha   90.00
_cell.angle_beta   90.00
_cell.angle_gamma   90.00
#
_symmetry.space_group_name_H-M   'P 1'
#
loop_
_entity.id
_entity.type
_entity.pdbx_description
1 polymer ?
#
loop_
_entity_poly.entity_id
_entity_poly.type
_entity_poly.pdbx_seq_one_letter_code
_entity_poly.pdbx_strand_id
1 'polypeptide(L)'
;MRFSFLFLILLSATVAAEPIVEFDFLINQSGDVYVYNMRTLFGQPDESEVTNTEFKITLNGEGGAVMTQTNVPASFVILDPFQPVAQVPASVQLPYTQAYKKLRIYRNDEWLYEHDVSVLCNNDGRCQHTENFAGCPQDCPSGSTDGLCDRQADNRCDADCVAGDKDCKITDKVTVFDVISLGGAIALTILFAITLYFLMRSPVEQRRIWKSRIVLIIAAKIVIIVVPQILKIMG
;
A
#
# COMPACT_ATOMS: atom_id res chain seq x y z
N MET A 1 -28.73 -33.25 25.00
CA MET A 1 -28.53 -31.79 25.09
C MET A 1 -27.15 -31.47 25.67
N ARG A 2 -26.05 -31.54 24.89
CA ARG A 2 -24.69 -31.13 25.35
C ARG A 2 -23.77 -30.62 24.23
N PHE A 3 -24.31 -30.16 23.09
CA PHE A 3 -23.52 -29.73 21.93
C PHE A 3 -23.64 -28.23 21.58
N SER A 4 -24.35 -27.42 22.38
CA SER A 4 -24.67 -26.02 22.01
C SER A 4 -23.70 -24.95 22.54
N PHE A 5 -22.74 -25.28 23.41
CA PHE A 5 -21.88 -24.26 24.05
C PHE A 5 -20.56 -24.00 23.30
N LEU A 6 -20.11 -24.94 22.43
CA LEU A 6 -18.84 -24.79 21.71
C LEU A 6 -18.93 -23.84 20.50
N PHE A 7 -20.14 -23.59 19.99
CA PHE A 7 -20.34 -22.74 18.80
C PHE A 7 -20.36 -21.24 19.13
N LEU A 8 -20.55 -20.87 20.41
CA LEU A 8 -20.58 -19.46 20.83
C LEU A 8 -19.17 -18.84 20.99
N ILE A 9 -18.12 -19.65 21.13
CA ILE A 9 -16.73 -19.19 21.31
C ILE A 9 -16.04 -18.95 19.94
N LEU A 10 -16.59 -19.49 18.85
CA LEU A 10 -16.08 -19.29 17.49
C LEU A 10 -16.63 -18.03 16.80
N LEU A 11 -17.57 -17.32 17.44
CA LEU A 11 -18.05 -16.03 16.95
C LEU A 11 -17.08 -14.94 17.38
N SER A 12 -16.17 -14.65 16.44
CA SER A 12 -15.69 -13.31 16.13
C SER A 12 -14.89 -12.59 17.22
N ALA A 13 -13.66 -13.02 17.42
CA ALA A 13 -12.58 -12.06 17.65
C ALA A 13 -12.32 -11.31 16.33
N THR A 14 -13.22 -10.39 15.95
CA THR A 14 -12.86 -9.34 15.01
C THR A 14 -11.93 -8.41 15.78
N VAL A 15 -10.63 -8.71 15.74
CA VAL A 15 -9.62 -7.79 16.24
C VAL A 15 -9.67 -6.59 15.31
N ALA A 16 -10.29 -5.51 15.76
CA ALA A 16 -10.19 -4.23 15.09
C ALA A 16 -8.72 -3.81 15.17
N ALA A 17 -8.14 -3.41 14.04
CA ALA A 17 -6.80 -2.86 14.04
C ALA A 17 -6.81 -1.57 14.87
N GLU A 18 -5.96 -1.51 15.89
CA GLU A 18 -5.86 -0.35 16.76
C GLU A 18 -4.80 0.62 16.21
N PRO A 19 -4.92 1.93 16.50
CA PRO A 19 -3.84 2.88 16.22
C PRO A 19 -2.57 2.47 16.96
N ILE A 20 -1.50 2.31 16.20
CA ILE A 20 -0.15 2.13 16.70
C ILE A 20 0.75 3.24 16.16
N VAL A 21 1.85 3.49 16.85
CA VAL A 21 2.93 4.37 16.40
C VAL A 21 4.17 3.53 16.17
N GLU A 22 4.75 3.68 14.98
CA GLU A 22 6.01 3.06 14.60
C GLU A 22 7.12 4.10 14.71
N PHE A 23 8.19 3.73 15.41
CA PHE A 23 9.40 4.52 15.52
C PHE A 23 10.55 3.76 14.86
N ASP A 24 11.17 4.37 13.84
CA ASP A 24 12.45 3.91 13.31
C ASP A 24 13.57 4.83 13.77
N PHE A 25 14.62 4.25 14.33
CA PHE A 25 15.75 5.00 14.84
C PHE A 25 17.07 4.27 14.64
N LEU A 26 18.15 5.06 14.63
CA LEU A 26 19.52 4.59 14.62
C LEU A 26 20.11 4.80 16.02
N ILE A 27 20.71 3.76 16.58
CA ILE A 27 21.42 3.83 17.86
C ILE A 27 22.90 3.62 17.59
N ASN A 28 23.71 4.59 17.99
CA ASN A 28 25.17 4.50 17.93
C ASN A 28 25.73 3.75 19.15
N GLN A 29 26.88 3.10 19.00
CA GLN A 29 27.63 2.50 20.12
C GLN A 29 27.93 3.50 21.24
N SER A 30 28.11 4.78 20.90
CA SER A 30 28.27 5.89 21.85
C SER A 30 27.04 6.15 22.74
N GLY A 31 25.86 5.65 22.35
CA GLY A 31 24.59 5.95 22.99
C GLY A 31 23.80 7.08 22.32
N ASP A 32 24.32 7.68 21.24
CA ASP A 32 23.55 8.66 20.47
C ASP A 32 22.37 7.98 19.77
N VAL A 33 21.18 8.58 19.87
CA VAL A 33 19.96 8.07 19.24
C VAL A 33 19.44 9.07 18.23
N TYR A 34 19.08 8.59 17.04
CA TYR A 34 18.51 9.40 15.97
C TYR A 34 17.22 8.77 15.46
N VAL A 35 16.08 9.40 15.75
CA VAL A 35 14.77 9.02 15.18
C VAL A 35 14.66 9.64 13.79
N TYR A 36 14.52 8.81 12.77
CA TYR A 36 14.43 9.26 11.38
C TYR A 36 13.05 9.02 10.76
N ASN A 37 12.24 8.16 11.37
CA ASN A 37 10.85 7.97 10.98
C ASN A 37 9.98 7.81 12.24
N MET A 38 8.82 8.46 12.19
CA MET A 38 7.78 8.36 13.21
C MET A 38 6.45 8.50 12.49
N ARG A 39 5.61 7.47 12.58
CA ARG A 39 4.33 7.46 11.88
C ARG A 39 3.28 6.65 12.63
N THR A 40 2.03 7.07 12.52
CA THR A 40 0.87 6.33 13.02
C THR A 40 0.27 5.47 11.93
N LEU A 41 -0.17 4.25 12.27
CA LEU A 41 -0.85 3.33 11.37
C LEU A 41 -1.80 2.43 12.16
N PHE A 42 -2.68 1.72 11.46
CA PHE A 42 -3.52 0.69 12.09
C PHE A 42 -2.81 -0.65 12.06
N GLY A 43 -2.66 -1.30 13.21
CA GLY A 43 -1.89 -2.53 13.30
C GLY A 43 -2.00 -3.22 14.65
N GLN A 44 -1.04 -4.11 14.91
CA GLN A 44 -0.84 -4.73 16.21
C GLN A 44 0.51 -4.25 16.76
N PRO A 45 0.59 -3.87 18.05
CA PRO A 45 1.86 -3.50 18.65
C PRO A 45 2.82 -4.70 18.68
N ASP A 46 4.12 -4.43 18.79
CA ASP A 46 5.11 -5.49 18.94
C ASP A 46 4.92 -6.23 20.27
N GLU A 47 4.54 -7.50 20.19
CA GLU A 47 4.41 -8.38 21.36
C GLU A 47 5.73 -9.06 21.74
N SER A 48 6.80 -8.86 20.96
CA SER A 48 8.05 -9.58 21.20
C SER A 48 8.63 -9.20 22.56
N GLU A 49 8.62 -10.17 23.47
CA GLU A 49 9.39 -10.12 24.72
C GLU A 49 10.87 -10.24 24.38
N VAL A 50 11.45 -9.14 23.90
CA VAL A 50 12.90 -9.02 23.77
C VAL A 50 13.42 -8.90 25.19
N THR A 51 13.63 -10.05 25.81
CA THR A 51 14.30 -10.17 27.08
C THR A 51 15.78 -9.93 26.80
N ASN A 52 16.41 -9.04 27.58
CA ASN A 52 17.85 -8.77 27.56
C ASN A 52 18.37 -7.75 26.53
N THR A 53 17.72 -6.58 26.42
CA THR A 53 18.33 -5.40 25.80
C THR A 53 18.66 -4.36 26.86
N GLU A 54 19.79 -3.67 26.69
CA GLU A 54 20.14 -2.53 27.55
C GLU A 54 19.30 -1.28 27.25
N PHE A 55 18.61 -1.26 26.10
CA PHE A 55 17.79 -0.14 25.64
C PHE A 55 16.31 -0.35 25.96
N LYS A 56 15.68 0.73 26.39
CA LYS A 56 14.27 0.81 26.78
C LYS A 56 13.64 2.06 26.21
N ILE A 57 12.42 1.95 25.71
CA ILE A 57 11.64 3.04 25.15
C ILE A 57 10.40 3.26 26.03
N THR A 58 10.06 4.52 26.31
CA THR A 58 8.83 4.89 27.03
C THR A 58 8.05 5.94 26.27
N LEU A 59 6.72 5.82 26.30
CA LEU A 59 5.82 6.90 25.92
C LEU A 59 5.23 7.49 27.19
N ASN A 60 5.40 8.81 27.33
CA ASN A 60 5.00 9.56 28.49
C ASN A 60 3.82 10.46 28.13
N GLY A 61 2.83 10.51 29.01
CA GLY A 61 1.70 11.43 28.92
C GLY A 61 2.03 12.81 29.48
N GLU A 62 0.98 13.60 29.68
CA GLU A 62 1.08 14.89 30.37
C GLU A 62 1.63 14.74 31.79
N GLY A 63 2.46 15.69 32.22
CA GLY A 63 3.15 15.61 33.53
C GLY A 63 4.26 14.56 33.60
N GLY A 64 4.59 13.88 32.49
CA GLY A 64 5.69 12.92 32.42
C GLY A 64 5.37 11.50 32.89
N ALA A 65 4.09 11.20 33.19
CA ALA A 65 3.66 9.85 33.58
C ALA A 65 3.98 8.82 32.48
N VAL A 66 4.62 7.71 32.83
CA VAL A 66 4.92 6.62 31.88
C VAL A 66 3.63 5.87 31.59
N MET A 67 3.20 5.86 30.32
CA MET A 67 1.95 5.24 29.89
C MET A 67 2.19 3.86 29.26
N THR A 68 3.25 3.73 28.48
CA THR A 68 3.73 2.45 27.95
C THR A 68 5.25 2.40 27.94
N GLN A 69 5.78 1.19 28.03
CA GLN A 69 7.20 0.91 28.07
C GLN A 69 7.47 -0.43 27.40
N THR A 70 8.50 -0.48 26.56
CA THR A 70 9.01 -1.75 26.02
C THR A 70 10.53 -1.72 25.89
N ASN A 71 11.10 -2.89 25.65
CA ASN A 71 12.51 -3.07 25.34
C ASN A 71 12.75 -2.85 23.85
N VAL A 72 13.88 -2.25 23.52
CA VAL A 72 14.25 -1.95 22.13
C VAL A 72 15.18 -3.04 21.60
N PRO A 73 14.87 -3.71 20.47
CA PRO A 73 15.66 -4.80 19.90
C PRO A 73 16.97 -4.33 19.23
N ALA A 74 17.82 -3.61 19.96
CA ALA A 74 19.11 -3.16 19.47
C ALA A 74 20.25 -4.08 19.97
N SER A 75 20.99 -4.67 19.04
CA SER A 75 22.16 -5.50 19.33
C SER A 75 23.33 -5.13 18.42
N PHE A 76 24.47 -4.77 19.02
CA PHE A 76 25.71 -4.47 18.30
C PHE A 76 26.48 -5.77 18.06
N VAL A 77 26.33 -6.33 16.85
CA VAL A 77 27.07 -7.52 16.43
C VAL A 77 28.36 -7.12 15.72
N ILE A 78 29.44 -7.87 15.97
CA ILE A 78 30.70 -7.73 15.23
C ILE A 78 30.58 -8.53 13.94
N LEU A 79 30.65 -7.86 12.79
CA LEU A 79 30.65 -8.52 11.48
C LEU A 79 32.09 -8.92 11.09
N ASP A 80 32.27 -10.13 10.56
CA ASP A 80 33.55 -10.61 10.01
C ASP A 80 33.83 -9.95 8.64
N PRO A 81 34.99 -9.32 8.39
CA PRO A 81 36.18 -9.18 9.26
C PRO A 81 36.09 -8.00 10.23
N PHE A 82 35.84 -8.33 11.50
CA PHE A 82 35.96 -7.52 12.73
C PHE A 82 35.67 -6.00 12.64
N GLN A 83 34.65 -5.58 11.89
CA GLN A 83 34.22 -4.19 11.93
C GLN A 83 33.06 -4.04 12.92
N PRO A 84 33.25 -3.34 14.05
CA PRO A 84 32.14 -3.01 14.92
C PRO A 84 31.14 -2.17 14.13
N VAL A 85 29.88 -2.58 14.13
CA VAL A 85 28.81 -1.80 13.52
C VAL A 85 28.60 -0.55 14.38
N ALA A 86 28.96 0.62 13.84
CA ALA A 86 28.89 1.88 14.57
C ALA A 86 27.44 2.27 14.91
N GLN A 87 26.47 1.87 14.08
CA GLN A 87 25.05 2.23 14.24
C GLN A 87 24.14 1.04 13.92
N VAL A 88 23.18 0.77 14.79
CA VAL A 88 22.19 -0.30 14.60
C VAL A 88 20.83 0.33 14.34
N PRO A 89 20.16 0.00 13.21
CA PRO A 89 18.77 0.36 13.01
C PRO A 89 17.87 -0.48 13.91
N ALA A 90 16.86 0.14 14.48
CA ALA A 90 15.83 -0.53 15.25
C ALA A 90 14.48 0.11 14.95
N SER A 91 13.45 -0.74 14.96
CA SER A 91 12.05 -0.38 14.75
C SER A 91 11.25 -0.92 15.92
N VAL A 92 10.31 -0.12 16.42
CA VAL A 92 9.37 -0.55 17.47
C VAL A 92 7.98 -0.02 17.14
N GLN A 93 6.99 -0.90 17.24
CA GLN A 93 5.57 -0.58 17.13
C GLN A 93 4.91 -0.61 18.51
N LEU A 94 4.37 0.54 18.94
CA LEU A 94 3.71 0.70 20.22
C LEU A 94 2.24 1.06 20.04
N PRO A 95 1.34 0.68 20.97
CA PRO A 95 -0.01 1.23 20.99
C PRO A 95 0.07 2.76 20.99
N TYR A 96 -0.84 3.45 20.32
CA TYR A 96 -0.84 4.91 20.26
C TYR A 96 -2.14 5.51 20.80
N THR A 97 -1.99 6.60 21.58
CA THR A 97 -3.11 7.43 22.01
C THR A 97 -2.68 8.91 21.97
N GLN A 98 -3.62 9.82 21.73
CA GLN A 98 -3.37 11.28 21.73
C GLN A 98 -2.95 11.84 23.10
N ALA A 99 -3.07 11.03 24.16
CA ALA A 99 -2.61 11.39 25.50
C ALA A 99 -1.08 11.42 25.60
N TYR A 100 -0.37 10.76 24.67
CA TYR A 100 1.10 10.74 24.67
C TYR A 100 1.66 12.08 24.22
N LYS A 101 2.74 12.51 24.89
CA LYS A 101 3.38 13.81 24.68
C LYS A 101 4.87 13.66 24.42
N LYS A 102 5.55 12.73 25.10
CA LYS A 102 7.00 12.53 24.92
C LYS A 102 7.33 11.07 24.66
N LEU A 103 8.23 10.86 23.72
CA LEU A 103 8.99 9.63 23.54
C LEU A 103 10.31 9.79 24.30
N ARG A 104 10.72 8.79 25.08
CA ARG A 104 12.04 8.76 25.71
C ARG A 104 12.72 7.42 25.49
N ILE A 105 14.04 7.48 25.28
CA ILE A 105 14.87 6.29 25.12
C ILE A 105 15.94 6.31 26.21
N TYR A 106 16.09 5.15 26.84
CA TYR A 106 16.99 4.92 27.96
C TYR A 106 17.97 3.80 27.61
N ARG A 107 19.17 3.87 28.20
CA ARG A 107 20.15 2.77 28.22
C ARG A 107 20.57 2.52 29.66
N ASN A 108 20.36 1.32 30.19
CA ASN A 108 20.66 1.00 31.60
C ASN A 108 20.06 2.04 32.58
N ASP A 109 18.82 2.45 32.34
CA ASP A 109 18.07 3.49 33.06
C ASP A 109 18.63 4.93 32.96
N GLU A 110 19.70 5.17 32.22
CA GLU A 110 20.17 6.51 31.86
C GLU A 110 19.36 7.05 30.68
N TRP A 111 18.87 8.29 30.80
CA TRP A 111 18.12 8.98 29.76
C TRP A 111 19.05 9.46 28.64
N LEU A 112 18.82 8.99 27.41
CA LEU A 112 19.65 9.32 26.26
C LEU A 112 18.99 10.31 25.29
N TYR A 113 17.67 10.21 25.15
CA TYR A 113 16.95 10.93 24.09
C TYR A 113 15.51 11.23 24.50
N GLU A 114 15.00 12.37 24.03
CA GLU A 114 13.59 12.75 24.13
C GLU A 114 13.10 13.35 22.81
N HIS A 115 11.89 12.98 22.40
CA HIS A 115 11.20 13.56 21.26
C HIS A 115 9.77 13.94 21.62
N ASP A 116 9.26 15.00 20.99
CA ASP A 116 7.86 15.41 21.13
C ASP A 116 6.98 14.63 20.17
N VAL A 117 6.11 13.77 20.70
CA VAL A 117 5.19 12.97 19.88
C VAL A 117 3.84 13.67 19.66
N SER A 118 3.62 14.84 20.27
CA SER A 118 2.37 15.60 20.05
C SER A 118 2.22 16.13 18.62
N VAL A 119 3.32 16.16 17.85
CA VAL A 119 3.31 16.49 16.41
C VAL A 119 2.55 15.48 15.56
N LEU A 120 2.23 14.29 16.11
CA LEU A 120 1.38 13.28 15.45
C LEU A 120 -0.11 13.62 15.50
N CYS A 121 -0.51 14.56 16.36
CA CYS A 121 -1.86 15.14 16.37
C CYS A 121 -1.89 16.41 17.23
N ASN A 122 -1.80 17.56 16.57
CA ASN A 122 -1.75 18.85 17.24
C ASN A 122 -3.14 19.46 17.52
N ASN A 123 -4.22 18.90 16.93
CA ASN A 123 -5.61 19.34 17.08
C ASN A 123 -5.85 20.80 16.64
N ASP A 124 -5.18 21.24 15.57
CA ASP A 124 -5.32 22.59 15.00
C ASP A 124 -6.44 22.69 13.95
N GLY A 125 -7.12 21.57 13.65
CA GLY A 125 -8.19 21.47 12.67
C GLY A 125 -7.70 21.34 11.23
N ARG A 126 -6.41 21.05 10.99
CA ARG A 126 -5.82 20.88 9.67
C ARG A 126 -4.98 19.61 9.64
N CYS A 127 -5.24 18.71 8.71
CA CYS A 127 -4.38 17.56 8.48
C CYS A 127 -2.99 17.99 7.94
N GLN A 128 -1.96 17.92 8.78
CA GLN A 128 -0.58 18.26 8.42
C GLN A 128 0.25 17.02 8.02
N HIS A 129 1.46 17.23 7.47
CA HIS A 129 2.27 16.14 6.91
C HIS A 129 2.68 15.04 7.89
N THR A 130 2.73 15.32 9.19
CA THR A 130 3.05 14.34 10.25
C THR A 130 1.81 13.69 10.85
N GLU A 131 0.63 14.13 10.44
CA GLU A 131 -0.65 13.67 10.94
C GLU A 131 -1.30 12.77 9.88
N ASN A 132 -2.10 11.83 10.34
CA ASN A 132 -2.94 11.01 9.48
C ASN A 132 -4.15 10.50 10.27
N PHE A 133 -5.07 9.84 9.58
CA PHE A 133 -6.33 9.39 10.17
C PHE A 133 -6.14 8.39 11.33
N ALA A 134 -5.06 7.59 11.36
CA ALA A 134 -4.78 6.72 12.50
C ALA A 134 -4.37 7.51 13.76
N GLY A 135 -3.58 8.58 13.61
CA GLY A 135 -3.07 9.37 14.72
C GLY A 135 -3.97 10.53 15.15
N CYS A 136 -4.64 11.17 14.19
CA CYS A 136 -5.39 12.40 14.35
C CYS A 136 -6.70 12.39 13.55
N PRO A 137 -7.66 11.49 13.85
CA PRO A 137 -8.90 11.36 13.08
C PRO A 137 -9.80 12.62 13.11
N GLN A 138 -9.57 13.54 14.05
CA GLN A 138 -10.29 14.82 14.12
C GLN A 138 -9.85 15.80 13.02
N ASP A 139 -8.54 15.87 12.75
CA ASP A 139 -7.95 16.80 11.79
C ASP A 139 -7.77 16.17 10.41
N CYS A 140 -7.51 14.86 10.38
CA CYS A 140 -7.38 14.01 9.19
C CYS A 140 -8.55 13.02 9.13
N PRO A 141 -9.73 13.38 8.58
CA PRO A 141 -10.85 12.45 8.47
C PRO A 141 -10.56 11.34 7.45
N SER A 142 -11.25 10.20 7.56
CA SER A 142 -11.16 9.10 6.58
C SER A 142 -11.37 9.59 5.15
N GLY A 143 -10.56 9.04 4.24
CA GLY A 143 -10.47 9.45 2.82
C GLY A 143 -9.61 10.69 2.55
N SER A 144 -8.91 11.23 3.54
CA SER A 144 -7.97 12.36 3.36
C SER A 144 -6.72 11.92 2.61
N THR A 145 -6.03 12.87 1.98
CA THR A 145 -4.68 12.64 1.43
C THR A 145 -3.65 12.93 2.53
N ASP A 146 -3.38 11.92 3.36
CA ASP A 146 -2.55 12.01 4.57
C ASP A 146 -1.40 10.98 4.59
N GLY A 147 -1.22 10.24 3.49
CA GLY A 147 -0.18 9.23 3.34
C GLY A 147 -0.50 7.90 4.01
N LEU A 148 -1.69 7.73 4.59
CA LEU A 148 -2.17 6.49 5.18
C LEU A 148 -3.38 5.98 4.40
N CYS A 149 -3.29 4.74 3.89
CA CYS A 149 -4.44 4.04 3.32
C CYS A 149 -5.27 3.38 4.43
N ASP A 150 -6.44 3.93 4.77
CA ASP A 150 -7.25 3.50 5.92
C ASP A 150 -8.08 2.22 5.67
N ARG A 151 -8.43 1.93 4.40
CA ARG A 151 -9.22 0.76 3.96
C ARG A 151 -10.55 0.57 4.67
N GLN A 152 -11.09 1.65 5.24
CA GLN A 152 -12.40 1.63 5.88
C GLN A 152 -13.49 1.46 4.82
N ALA A 153 -14.67 1.05 5.26
CA ALA A 153 -15.85 0.91 4.40
C ALA A 153 -16.88 1.93 4.89
N ASP A 154 -16.62 3.20 4.62
CA ASP A 154 -17.35 4.36 5.11
C ASP A 154 -17.97 5.21 3.98
N ASN A 155 -17.88 4.75 2.74
CA ASN A 155 -18.25 5.42 1.49
C ASN A 155 -17.33 6.62 1.12
N ARG A 156 -16.12 6.69 1.65
CA ARG A 156 -15.11 7.68 1.27
C ARG A 156 -13.92 7.00 0.61
N CYS A 157 -13.63 7.43 -0.60
CA CYS A 157 -12.48 6.92 -1.34
C CYS A 157 -11.21 7.58 -0.82
N ASP A 158 -10.33 6.77 -0.25
CA ASP A 158 -8.98 7.16 0.17
C ASP A 158 -8.03 7.21 -1.04
N ALA A 159 -7.43 8.38 -1.25
CA ALA A 159 -6.55 8.64 -2.39
C ALA A 159 -5.13 8.04 -2.23
N ASP A 160 -4.73 7.69 -1.01
CA ASP A 160 -3.42 7.10 -0.70
C ASP A 160 -3.39 5.57 -0.88
N CYS A 161 -4.55 4.95 -1.09
CA CYS A 161 -4.67 3.53 -1.36
C CYS A 161 -4.23 3.14 -2.78
N VAL A 162 -2.94 2.79 -2.95
CA VAL A 162 -2.36 2.31 -4.22
C VAL A 162 -3.09 1.08 -4.80
N ALA A 163 -3.54 0.17 -3.93
CA ALA A 163 -4.24 -1.05 -4.33
C ALA A 163 -5.77 -0.85 -4.50
N GLY A 164 -6.23 0.40 -4.39
CA GLY A 164 -7.65 0.77 -4.33
C GLY A 164 -8.20 0.68 -2.91
N ASP A 165 -9.00 1.66 -2.54
CA ASP A 165 -9.85 1.61 -1.36
C ASP A 165 -11.17 0.89 -1.69
N LYS A 166 -11.83 0.28 -0.69
CA LYS A 166 -13.09 -0.47 -0.89
C LYS A 166 -14.22 0.41 -1.40
N ASP A 167 -14.22 1.69 -1.01
CA ASP A 167 -15.21 2.68 -1.37
C ASP A 167 -14.85 3.45 -2.64
N CYS A 168 -13.59 3.36 -3.07
CA CYS A 168 -13.20 3.80 -4.40
C CYS A 168 -13.92 2.93 -5.42
N LYS A 169 -15.05 3.44 -5.91
CA LYS A 169 -15.57 3.02 -7.21
C LYS A 169 -14.45 3.33 -8.19
N ILE A 170 -13.75 2.29 -8.63
CA ILE A 170 -12.99 2.35 -9.86
C ILE A 170 -14.04 2.71 -10.89
N THR A 171 -14.20 4.01 -11.13
CA THR A 171 -14.82 4.49 -12.34
C THR A 171 -13.78 4.18 -13.39
N ASP A 172 -13.67 2.90 -13.73
CA ASP A 172 -13.33 2.50 -15.08
C ASP A 172 -14.38 3.25 -15.87
N LYS A 173 -14.04 4.47 -16.29
CA LYS A 173 -14.69 5.12 -17.40
C LYS A 173 -14.31 4.23 -18.56
N VAL A 174 -14.98 3.08 -18.66
CA VAL A 174 -15.03 2.27 -19.86
C VAL A 174 -15.54 3.26 -20.88
N THR A 175 -14.61 3.80 -21.64
CA THR A 175 -14.97 4.82 -22.59
C THR A 175 -15.81 4.13 -23.65
N VAL A 176 -16.73 4.87 -24.28
CA VAL A 176 -17.47 4.35 -25.43
C VAL A 176 -16.51 3.79 -26.48
N PHE A 177 -15.29 4.34 -26.55
CA PHE A 177 -14.21 3.85 -27.40
C PHE A 177 -13.73 2.43 -27.03
N ASP A 178 -13.59 2.10 -25.74
CA ASP A 178 -13.18 0.76 -25.30
C ASP A 178 -14.21 -0.31 -25.70
N VAL A 179 -15.50 0.00 -25.54
CA VAL A 179 -16.61 -0.88 -25.94
C VAL A 179 -16.65 -1.05 -27.46
N ILE A 180 -16.49 0.04 -28.23
CA ILE A 180 -16.49 0.00 -29.70
C ILE A 180 -15.28 -0.79 -30.22
N SER A 181 -14.10 -0.65 -29.62
CA SER A 181 -12.90 -1.36 -30.08
C SER A 181 -13.05 -2.88 -29.88
N LEU A 182 -13.58 -3.31 -28.73
CA LEU A 182 -13.78 -4.72 -28.43
C LEU A 182 -14.89 -5.32 -29.31
N GLY A 183 -16.02 -4.62 -29.44
CA GLY A 183 -17.10 -5.04 -30.34
C GLY A 183 -16.65 -5.12 -31.80
N GLY A 184 -15.84 -4.14 -32.25
CA GLY A 184 -15.24 -4.12 -33.58
C GLY A 184 -14.31 -5.31 -33.81
N ALA A 185 -13.43 -5.63 -32.86
CA ALA A 185 -12.52 -6.77 -32.96
C ALA A 185 -13.28 -8.11 -33.03
N ILE A 186 -14.34 -8.28 -32.22
CA ILE A 186 -15.19 -9.47 -32.25
C ILE A 186 -15.92 -9.60 -33.60
N ALA A 187 -16.52 -8.51 -34.10
CA ALA A 187 -17.20 -8.53 -35.40
C ALA A 187 -16.24 -8.90 -36.55
N LEU A 188 -15.01 -8.38 -36.52
CA LEU A 188 -14.00 -8.61 -37.55
C LEU A 188 -13.47 -10.05 -37.53
N THR A 189 -13.29 -10.64 -36.34
CA THR A 189 -12.90 -12.04 -36.19
C THR A 189 -13.99 -13.00 -36.67
N ILE A 190 -15.26 -12.72 -36.37
CA ILE A 190 -16.41 -13.48 -36.89
C ILE A 190 -16.46 -13.41 -38.42
N LEU A 191 -16.33 -12.20 -39.00
CA LEU A 191 -16.32 -12.02 -40.45
C LEU A 191 -15.18 -12.80 -41.12
N PHE A 192 -14.00 -12.79 -40.52
CA PHE A 192 -12.84 -13.53 -41.00
C PHE A 192 -13.08 -15.05 -40.95
N ALA A 193 -13.62 -15.57 -39.85
CA ALA A 193 -13.96 -16.98 -39.71
C ALA A 193 -15.00 -17.42 -40.74
N ILE A 194 -16.04 -16.62 -40.99
CA ILE A 194 -17.06 -16.88 -42.02
C ILE A 194 -16.39 -16.92 -43.42
N THR A 195 -15.51 -15.96 -43.70
CA THR A 195 -14.79 -15.90 -44.97
C THR A 195 -13.92 -17.15 -45.17
N LEU A 196 -13.18 -17.57 -44.14
CA LEU A 196 -12.40 -18.82 -44.17
C LEU A 196 -13.28 -20.05 -44.37
N TYR A 197 -14.43 -20.13 -43.69
CA TYR A 197 -15.38 -21.22 -43.87
C TYR A 197 -15.84 -21.35 -45.33
N PHE A 198 -16.23 -20.24 -45.97
CA PHE A 198 -16.62 -20.24 -47.39
C PHE A 198 -15.45 -20.61 -48.31
N LEU A 199 -14.23 -20.14 -48.01
CA LEU A 199 -13.04 -20.52 -48.77
C LEU A 199 -12.77 -22.03 -48.69
N MET A 200 -12.93 -22.63 -47.51
CA MET A 200 -12.74 -24.07 -47.32
C MET A 200 -13.82 -24.91 -48.03
N ARG A 201 -15.06 -24.41 -48.12
CA ARG A 201 -16.18 -25.10 -48.77
C ARG A 201 -16.15 -25.05 -50.30
N SER A 202 -15.38 -24.15 -50.90
CA SER A 202 -15.33 -23.99 -52.36
C SER A 202 -14.67 -25.19 -53.09
N PRO A 203 -15.20 -25.62 -54.26
CA PRO A 203 -14.63 -26.70 -55.06
C PRO A 203 -13.20 -26.36 -55.54
N VAL A 204 -12.34 -27.38 -55.62
CA VAL A 204 -10.88 -27.26 -55.78
C VAL A 204 -10.48 -26.43 -57.02
N GLU A 205 -11.26 -26.50 -58.10
CA GLU A 205 -10.96 -25.85 -59.37
C GLU A 205 -11.12 -24.32 -59.34
N GLN A 206 -12.01 -23.80 -58.47
CA GLN A 206 -12.19 -22.35 -58.26
C GLN A 206 -11.14 -21.73 -57.31
N ARG A 207 -10.41 -22.54 -56.53
CA ARG A 207 -9.43 -22.03 -55.54
C ARG A 207 -8.22 -21.35 -56.18
N ARG A 208 -7.85 -21.70 -57.41
CA ARG A 208 -6.65 -21.14 -58.08
C ARG A 208 -6.84 -19.69 -58.52
N ILE A 209 -8.03 -19.33 -58.99
CA ILE A 209 -8.37 -17.97 -59.46
C ILE A 209 -8.63 -17.03 -58.27
N TRP A 210 -9.20 -17.54 -57.18
CA TRP A 210 -9.50 -16.74 -55.99
C TRP A 210 -8.27 -16.33 -55.18
N LYS A 211 -7.22 -17.17 -55.14
CA LYS A 211 -5.99 -16.87 -54.41
C LYS A 211 -5.27 -15.62 -54.94
N SER A 212 -5.21 -15.42 -56.25
CA SER A 212 -4.53 -14.24 -56.82
C SER A 212 -5.32 -12.95 -56.58
N ARG A 213 -6.66 -13.00 -56.64
CA ARG A 213 -7.52 -11.83 -56.41
C ARG A 213 -7.56 -11.40 -54.95
N ILE A 214 -7.63 -12.34 -54.01
CA ILE A 214 -7.67 -12.01 -52.57
C ILE A 214 -6.38 -11.36 -52.10
N VAL A 215 -5.22 -11.88 -52.53
CA VAL A 215 -3.92 -11.29 -52.14
C VAL A 215 -3.81 -9.84 -52.61
N LEU A 216 -4.28 -9.54 -53.83
CA LEU A 216 -4.30 -8.19 -54.38
C LEU A 216 -5.21 -7.23 -53.59
N ILE A 217 -6.40 -7.70 -53.20
CA ILE A 217 -7.36 -6.89 -52.43
C ILE A 217 -6.84 -6.63 -51.01
N ILE A 218 -6.25 -7.64 -50.35
CA ILE A 218 -5.68 -7.49 -49.01
C ILE A 218 -4.48 -6.52 -49.05
N ALA A 219 -3.57 -6.70 -49.99
CA ALA A 219 -2.42 -5.81 -50.16
C ALA A 219 -2.86 -4.36 -50.39
N ALA A 220 -3.84 -4.13 -51.28
CA ALA A 220 -4.37 -2.78 -51.54
C ALA A 220 -5.00 -2.14 -50.29
N LYS A 221 -5.78 -2.90 -49.51
CA LYS A 221 -6.39 -2.38 -48.27
C LYS A 221 -5.38 -2.08 -47.18
N ILE A 222 -4.34 -2.91 -47.02
CA ILE A 222 -3.25 -2.66 -46.06
C ILE A 222 -2.55 -1.35 -46.41
N VAL A 223 -2.22 -1.13 -47.69
CA VAL A 223 -1.59 0.12 -48.14
C VAL A 223 -2.47 1.33 -47.82
N ILE A 224 -3.77 1.28 -48.11
CA ILE A 224 -4.70 2.40 -47.86
C ILE A 224 -4.86 2.71 -46.37
N ILE A 225 -4.86 1.71 -45.50
CA ILE A 225 -5.07 1.91 -44.05
C ILE A 225 -3.78 2.33 -43.34
N VAL A 226 -2.66 1.69 -43.69
CA VAL A 226 -1.39 1.83 -42.94
C VAL A 226 -0.60 3.07 -43.40
N VAL A 227 -0.59 3.40 -44.69
CA VAL A 227 0.20 4.53 -45.21
C VAL A 227 -0.20 5.88 -44.59
N PRO A 228 -1.50 6.22 -44.42
CA PRO A 228 -1.90 7.47 -43.78
C PRO A 228 -1.53 7.56 -42.29
N GLN A 229 -1.52 6.42 -41.58
CA GLN A 229 -1.12 6.35 -40.18
C GLN A 229 0.39 6.59 -40.04
N ILE A 230 1.21 6.00 -40.92
CA ILE A 230 2.66 6.22 -40.94
C ILE A 230 3.00 7.68 -41.32
N LEU A 231 2.32 8.26 -42.31
CA LEU A 231 2.53 9.66 -42.70
C LEU A 231 2.21 10.66 -41.58
N LYS A 232 1.23 10.36 -40.72
CA LYS A 232 0.90 11.18 -39.53
C LYS A 232 1.95 11.12 -38.42
N ILE A 233 2.77 10.07 -38.36
CA ILE A 233 3.83 9.92 -37.34
C ILE A 233 5.10 10.64 -37.78
N MET A 234 5.29 10.85 -39.08
CA MET A 234 6.52 11.41 -39.66
C MET A 234 6.50 12.93 -39.93
N GLY A 235 5.39 13.62 -39.65
CA GLY A 235 5.25 15.08 -39.82
C GLY A 235 4.72 15.73 -38.57
#